data_AF-A0A1I0G6T2-F1
#
_entry.id   AF-A0A1I0G6T2-F1
#
_cell.length_a   1.000
_cell.length_b   1.000
_cell.length_c   1.000
_cell.angle_alpha   90.00
_cell.angle_beta   90.00
_cell.angle_gamma   90.00
#
_symmetry.space_group_name_H-M   'P 1'
#
loop_
_entity.id
_entity.type
_entity.pdbx_description
1 polymer ?
#
loop_
_entity_poly.entity_id
_entity_poly.type
_entity_poly.pdbx_seq_one_letter_code
_entity_poly.pdbx_strand_id
1 'polypeptide(L)'
;MILKRIGICLIIISFLTGAFLTSLDAAKVLWTYFIPALLLGFVGLAITKNETSKAAHSDSRLNNDLALMTLCLENIIKNLNEINQKRETLPIYQAHIEIDRLFREDLNNFAQARESMRHTFGLQNYANILSSFAAGERYINRIWSASSDGYVDEVKTYITKALGQFIEAKSKFDEAKIS
;
A
#
# COMPACT_ATOMS: atom_id res chain seq x y z
N MET A 1 15.32 -18.25 -9.45
CA MET A 1 15.88 -18.21 -10.84
C MET A 1 15.97 -19.59 -11.50
N ILE A 2 16.60 -20.59 -10.87
CA ILE A 2 16.65 -21.97 -11.39
C ILE A 2 15.25 -22.60 -11.46
N LEU A 3 14.44 -22.43 -10.40
CA LEU A 3 13.09 -22.99 -10.33
C LEU A 3 12.13 -22.38 -11.38
N LYS A 4 12.26 -21.07 -11.66
CA LYS A 4 11.57 -20.41 -12.77
C LYS A 4 11.94 -21.01 -14.14
N ARG A 5 13.23 -21.28 -14.38
CA ARG A 5 13.69 -21.94 -15.62
C ARG A 5 13.10 -23.34 -15.75
N ILE A 6 13.05 -24.09 -14.65
CA ILE A 6 12.40 -25.42 -14.61
C ILE A 6 10.90 -25.30 -14.93
N GLY A 7 10.19 -24.34 -14.32
CA GLY A 7 8.76 -24.09 -14.61
C GLY A 7 8.48 -23.79 -16.08
N ILE A 8 9.31 -22.94 -16.70
CA ILE A 8 9.21 -22.62 -18.14
C ILE A 8 9.48 -23.85 -19.01
N CYS A 9 10.50 -24.65 -18.69
CA CYS A 9 10.77 -25.90 -19.40
C CYS A 9 9.58 -26.86 -19.34
N LEU A 10 8.92 -27.01 -18.19
CA LEU A 10 7.75 -27.86 -18.04
C LEU A 10 6.57 -27.39 -18.91
N ILE A 11 6.34 -26.07 -19.01
CA ILE A 11 5.31 -25.49 -19.88
C ILE A 11 5.63 -25.79 -21.35
N ILE A 12 6.88 -25.61 -21.77
CA ILE A 12 7.32 -25.88 -23.15
C ILE A 12 7.13 -27.37 -23.50
N ILE A 13 7.56 -28.28 -22.61
CA ILE A 13 7.42 -29.72 -22.81
C ILE A 13 5.94 -30.12 -22.89
N SER A 14 5.09 -29.58 -22.02
CA SER A 14 3.65 -29.81 -22.04
C SER A 14 3.03 -29.37 -23.36
N PHE A 15 3.36 -28.17 -23.82
CA PHE A 15 2.83 -27.61 -25.06
C PHE A 15 3.28 -28.40 -26.31
N LEU A 16 4.58 -28.74 -26.39
CA LEU A 16 5.13 -29.55 -27.48
C LEU A 16 4.52 -30.94 -27.52
N THR A 17 4.35 -31.58 -26.36
CA THR A 17 3.74 -32.92 -26.25
C THR A 17 2.27 -32.88 -26.64
N GLY A 18 1.52 -31.88 -26.16
CA GLY A 18 0.11 -31.68 -26.53
C GLY A 18 -0.07 -31.43 -28.02
N ALA A 19 0.77 -30.57 -28.62
CA ALA A 19 0.75 -30.29 -30.06
C ALA A 19 1.09 -31.54 -30.89
N PHE A 20 2.12 -32.29 -30.49
CA PHE A 20 2.49 -33.54 -31.15
C PHE A 20 1.38 -34.60 -31.08
N LEU A 21 0.78 -34.80 -29.90
CA LEU A 21 -0.32 -35.76 -29.71
C LEU A 21 -1.56 -35.40 -30.54
N THR A 22 -1.84 -34.10 -30.68
CA THR A 22 -3.00 -33.61 -31.47
C THR A 22 -2.71 -33.67 -32.97
N SER A 23 -1.45 -33.63 -33.39
CA SER A 23 -1.04 -33.74 -34.79
C SER A 23 -1.12 -35.18 -35.35
N LEU A 24 -1.05 -36.20 -34.47
CA LEU A 24 -1.03 -37.61 -34.88
C LEU A 24 -2.34 -38.09 -35.52
N ASP A 25 -3.48 -37.53 -35.13
CA ASP A 25 -4.79 -37.88 -35.69
C ASP A 25 -5.73 -36.66 -35.64
N ALA A 26 -6.15 -36.19 -36.81
CA ALA A 26 -6.99 -35.00 -36.95
C ALA A 26 -8.44 -35.22 -36.48
N ALA A 27 -8.88 -36.47 -36.35
CA ALA A 27 -10.26 -36.82 -35.97
C ALA A 27 -10.39 -37.30 -34.52
N LYS A 28 -9.29 -37.74 -33.87
CA LYS A 28 -9.34 -38.32 -32.52
C LYS A 28 -8.19 -37.83 -31.64
N VAL A 29 -8.54 -37.12 -30.56
CA VAL A 29 -7.59 -36.79 -29.49
C VAL A 29 -7.41 -38.01 -28.59
N LEU A 30 -6.16 -38.44 -28.40
CA LEU A 30 -5.79 -39.48 -27.44
C LEU A 30 -5.80 -38.93 -26.01
N TRP A 31 -7.00 -38.78 -25.45
CA TRP A 31 -7.26 -38.16 -24.14
C TRP A 31 -6.43 -38.74 -22.99
N THR A 32 -6.15 -40.05 -23.02
CA THR A 32 -5.33 -40.74 -22.02
C THR A 32 -3.92 -40.17 -21.87
N TYR A 33 -3.32 -39.68 -22.97
CA TYR A 33 -1.98 -39.07 -22.97
C TYR A 33 -2.03 -37.54 -22.91
N PHE A 34 -3.11 -36.95 -23.44
CA PHE A 34 -3.29 -35.51 -23.47
C PHE A 34 -3.51 -34.90 -22.07
N ILE A 35 -4.35 -35.53 -21.23
CA ILE A 35 -4.65 -35.02 -19.88
C ILE A 35 -3.40 -34.95 -18.98
N PRO A 36 -2.55 -36.00 -18.90
CA PRO A 36 -1.29 -35.91 -18.15
C PRO A 36 -0.36 -34.81 -18.66
N ALA A 37 -0.24 -34.63 -19.98
CA ALA A 37 0.58 -33.59 -20.58
C ALA A 37 0.08 -32.18 -20.19
N LEU A 38 -1.24 -31.97 -20.20
CA LEU A 38 -1.88 -30.72 -19.80
C LEU A 38 -1.63 -30.39 -18.32
N LEU A 39 -1.81 -31.37 -17.43
CA LEU A 39 -1.58 -31.20 -15.98
C LEU A 39 -0.12 -30.82 -15.68
N LEU A 40 0.83 -31.37 -16.43
CA LEU A 40 2.26 -31.06 -16.30
C LEU A 40 2.55 -29.59 -16.63
N GLY A 41 1.83 -29.00 -17.59
CA GLY A 41 1.87 -27.57 -17.92
C GLY A 41 1.31 -26.69 -16.80
N PHE A 42 0.19 -27.10 -16.19
CA PHE A 42 -0.38 -26.38 -15.03
C PHE A 42 0.55 -26.38 -13.81
N VAL A 43 1.26 -27.49 -13.56
CA VAL A 43 2.28 -27.56 -12.50
C VAL A 43 3.43 -26.59 -12.79
N GLY A 44 3.93 -26.53 -14.03
CA GLY A 44 4.95 -25.57 -14.45
C GLY A 44 4.51 -24.10 -14.29
N LEU A 45 3.24 -23.82 -14.57
CA LEU A 45 2.62 -22.50 -14.37
C LEU A 45 2.53 -22.12 -12.89
N ALA A 46 2.10 -23.04 -12.02
CA ALA A 46 2.01 -22.81 -10.59
C ALA A 46 3.38 -22.51 -9.96
N ILE A 47 4.42 -23.24 -10.38
CA ILE A 47 5.80 -23.02 -9.94
C ILE A 47 6.30 -21.64 -10.38
N THR A 48 6.01 -21.25 -11.62
CA THR A 48 6.45 -19.95 -12.17
C THR A 48 5.76 -18.77 -11.48
N LYS A 49 4.47 -18.91 -11.15
CA LYS A 49 3.68 -17.89 -10.45
C LYS A 49 4.17 -17.62 -9.01
N ASN A 50 4.65 -18.65 -8.32
CA ASN A 50 5.12 -18.52 -6.94
C ASN A 50 6.49 -17.83 -6.82
N GLU A 51 7.38 -17.97 -7.81
CA GLU A 51 8.72 -17.33 -7.77
C GLU A 51 8.67 -15.81 -7.98
N THR A 52 7.79 -15.33 -8.87
CA THR A 52 7.58 -13.89 -9.08
C THR A 52 7.05 -13.17 -7.85
N SER A 53 6.43 -13.91 -6.92
CA SER A 53 5.92 -13.36 -5.66
C SER A 53 6.95 -13.35 -4.52
N LYS A 54 8.07 -14.08 -4.60
CA LYS A 54 8.89 -14.42 -3.41
C LYS A 54 10.34 -13.93 -3.39
N ALA A 55 11.01 -13.73 -4.52
CA ALA A 55 12.49 -13.65 -4.50
C ALA A 55 13.12 -12.24 -4.54
N ALA A 56 12.36 -11.17 -4.80
CA ALA A 56 12.91 -9.81 -4.88
C ALA A 56 11.93 -8.68 -4.49
N HIS A 57 10.69 -9.02 -4.12
CA HIS A 57 9.58 -8.08 -4.00
C HIS A 57 9.08 -7.83 -2.56
N SER A 58 9.51 -8.58 -1.54
CA SER A 58 9.04 -8.38 -0.16
C SER A 58 9.90 -7.39 0.60
N ASP A 59 11.17 -7.70 0.86
CA ASP A 59 11.89 -7.01 1.95
C ASP A 59 12.35 -5.60 1.56
N SER A 60 12.84 -5.43 0.32
CA SER A 60 13.20 -4.10 -0.20
C SER A 60 11.98 -3.19 -0.34
N ARG A 61 10.84 -3.75 -0.76
CA ARG A 61 9.57 -3.02 -0.87
C ARG A 61 9.02 -2.66 0.51
N LEU A 62 8.99 -3.59 1.44
CA LEU A 62 8.55 -3.35 2.82
C LEU A 62 9.38 -2.24 3.45
N ASN A 63 10.72 -2.28 3.32
CA ASN A 63 11.59 -1.23 3.85
C ASN A 63 11.34 0.12 3.19
N ASN A 64 11.16 0.15 1.87
CA ASN A 64 10.82 1.38 1.14
C ASN A 64 9.46 1.95 1.56
N ASP A 65 8.45 1.10 1.70
CA ASP A 65 7.10 1.49 2.13
C ASP A 65 7.12 2.02 3.57
N LEU A 66 7.87 1.39 4.48
CA LEU A 66 8.04 1.86 5.86
C LEU A 66 8.77 3.21 5.92
N ALA A 67 9.80 3.41 5.07
CA ALA A 67 10.51 4.68 4.97
C ALA A 67 9.61 5.78 4.40
N LEU A 68 8.82 5.45 3.36
CA LEU A 68 7.82 6.36 2.78
C LEU A 68 6.78 6.79 3.82
N MET A 69 6.25 5.85 4.61
CA MET A 69 5.28 6.16 5.66
C MET A 69 5.87 7.06 6.76
N THR A 70 7.13 6.87 7.12
CA THR A 70 7.84 7.80 8.02
C THR A 70 7.89 9.20 7.43
N LEU A 71 8.32 9.32 6.17
CA LEU A 71 8.42 10.61 5.49
C LEU A 71 7.04 11.30 5.41
N CYS A 72 5.98 10.56 5.08
CA CYS A 72 4.62 11.09 5.02
C CYS A 72 4.17 11.63 6.38
N LEU A 73 4.37 10.87 7.47
CA LEU A 73 4.02 11.32 8.82
C LEU A 73 4.82 12.56 9.23
N GLU A 74 6.12 12.60 8.93
CA GLU A 74 6.99 13.74 9.23
C GLU A 74 6.55 15.00 8.46
N ASN A 75 6.25 14.88 7.16
CA ASN A 75 5.77 15.97 6.33
C ASN A 75 4.42 16.49 6.84
N ILE A 76 3.46 15.60 7.13
CA ILE A 76 2.14 15.97 7.66
C ILE A 76 2.29 16.73 8.97
N ILE A 77 3.08 16.20 9.92
CA ILE A 77 3.30 16.83 11.22
C ILE A 77 3.99 18.19 11.06
N LYS A 78 5.03 18.28 10.21
CA LYS A 78 5.74 19.52 9.92
C LYS A 78 4.77 20.58 9.38
N ASN A 79 4.02 20.25 8.33
CA ASN A 79 3.08 21.15 7.68
C ASN A 79 1.97 21.59 8.66
N LEU A 80 1.40 20.66 9.44
CA LEU A 80 0.41 21.01 10.47
C LEU A 80 0.98 21.89 11.57
N ASN A 81 2.22 21.65 11.99
CA ASN A 81 2.87 22.46 13.02
C ASN A 81 3.14 23.89 12.52
N GLU A 82 3.62 24.05 11.28
CA GLU A 82 3.81 25.36 10.65
C GLU A 82 2.49 26.14 10.55
N ILE A 83 1.39 25.47 10.16
CA ILE A 83 0.05 26.07 10.13
C ILE A 83 -0.43 26.42 11.54
N ASN A 84 -0.25 25.52 12.51
CA ASN A 84 -0.69 25.73 13.89
C ASN A 84 0.02 26.92 14.56
N GLN A 85 1.30 27.13 14.26
CA GLN A 85 2.07 28.29 14.74
C GLN A 85 1.56 29.61 14.17
N LYS A 86 1.04 29.59 12.93
CA LYS A 86 0.52 30.77 12.22
C LYS A 86 -1.01 30.88 12.29
N ARG A 87 -1.67 30.11 13.16
CA ARG A 87 -3.15 29.98 13.16
C ARG A 87 -3.90 31.28 13.40
N GLU A 88 -3.30 32.26 14.09
CA GLU A 88 -3.94 33.55 14.38
C GLU A 88 -3.89 34.53 13.21
N THR A 89 -2.95 34.35 12.28
CA THR A 89 -2.72 35.23 11.13
C THR A 89 -3.05 34.55 9.80
N LEU A 90 -3.52 33.31 9.84
CA LEU A 90 -3.83 32.52 8.65
C LEU A 90 -5.02 33.13 7.90
N PRO A 91 -4.93 33.39 6.58
CA PRO A 91 -6.08 33.78 5.78
C PRO A 91 -7.00 32.56 5.57
N ILE A 92 -7.92 32.33 6.52
CA ILE A 92 -8.77 31.13 6.62
C ILE A 92 -9.63 30.89 5.37
N TYR A 93 -10.01 31.94 4.66
CA TYR A 93 -10.90 31.84 3.49
C TYR A 93 -10.29 31.02 2.34
N GLN A 94 -8.95 30.93 2.27
CA GLN A 94 -8.24 30.11 1.27
C GLN A 94 -7.57 28.88 1.88
N ALA A 95 -7.76 28.63 3.19
CA ALA A 95 -7.06 27.55 3.87
C ALA A 95 -7.38 26.18 3.26
N HIS A 96 -8.61 25.92 2.83
CA HIS A 96 -9.01 24.65 2.18
C HIS A 96 -8.16 24.29 0.95
N ILE A 97 -7.75 25.27 0.12
CA ILE A 97 -6.89 25.05 -1.05
C ILE A 97 -5.49 24.63 -0.60
N GLU A 98 -4.96 25.31 0.41
CA GLU A 98 -3.62 25.05 0.93
C GLU A 98 -3.56 23.73 1.70
N ILE A 99 -4.60 23.39 2.48
CA ILE A 99 -4.76 22.09 3.13
C ILE A 99 -4.76 20.98 2.06
N ASP A 100 -5.53 21.13 1.00
CA ASP A 100 -5.58 20.12 -0.06
C ASP A 100 -4.21 19.94 -0.73
N ARG A 101 -3.51 21.04 -1.03
CA ARG A 101 -2.18 21.04 -1.63
C ARG A 101 -1.13 20.39 -0.73
N LEU A 102 -1.15 20.68 0.57
CA LEU A 102 -0.11 20.26 1.52
C LEU A 102 -0.25 18.82 2.00
N PHE A 103 -1.45 18.27 2.05
CA PHE A 103 -1.68 16.97 2.71
C PHE A 103 -2.10 15.85 1.76
N ARG A 104 -2.68 16.16 0.59
CA ARG A 104 -3.25 15.15 -0.32
C ARG A 104 -2.24 14.07 -0.71
N GLU A 105 -1.01 14.46 -1.05
CA GLU A 105 0.00 13.52 -1.51
C GLU A 105 0.46 12.59 -0.38
N ASP A 106 0.88 13.15 0.77
CA ASP A 106 1.36 12.36 1.91
C ASP A 106 0.27 11.45 2.49
N LEU A 107 -0.99 11.92 2.59
CA LEU A 107 -2.11 11.09 3.05
C LEU A 107 -2.36 9.90 2.12
N ASN A 108 -2.35 10.13 0.80
CA ASN A 108 -2.53 9.07 -0.18
C ASN A 108 -1.36 8.08 -0.18
N ASN A 109 -0.13 8.57 -0.14
CA ASN A 109 1.07 7.74 -0.14
C ASN A 109 1.13 6.87 1.12
N PHE A 110 0.82 7.43 2.29
CA PHE A 110 0.71 6.65 3.52
C PHE A 110 -0.38 5.58 3.41
N ALA A 111 -1.57 5.95 2.94
CA ALA A 111 -2.67 5.02 2.79
C ALA A 111 -2.35 3.88 1.82
N GLN A 112 -1.62 4.13 0.73
CA GLN A 112 -1.23 3.10 -0.23
C GLN A 112 -0.17 2.13 0.34
N ALA A 113 0.75 2.63 1.15
CA ALA A 113 1.82 1.85 1.76
C ALA A 113 1.39 1.08 3.03
N ARG A 114 0.21 1.38 3.59
CA ARG A 114 -0.23 0.87 4.91
C ARG A 114 -0.24 -0.65 5.07
N GLU A 115 -0.49 -1.42 4.00
CA GLU A 115 -0.53 -2.89 4.09
C GLU A 115 0.82 -3.47 4.52
N SER A 116 1.92 -2.78 4.18
CA SER A 116 3.26 -3.16 4.59
C SER A 116 3.40 -3.13 6.13
N MET A 117 2.71 -2.22 6.84
CA MET A 117 2.66 -2.25 8.31
C MET A 117 2.01 -3.50 8.86
N ARG A 118 0.91 -3.98 8.25
CA ARG A 118 0.21 -5.19 8.72
C ARG A 118 1.12 -6.43 8.63
N HIS A 119 1.94 -6.48 7.59
CA HIS A 119 2.93 -7.55 7.40
C HIS A 119 4.12 -7.44 8.34
N THR A 120 4.63 -6.23 8.60
CA THR A 120 5.82 -6.04 9.44
C THR A 120 5.51 -6.02 10.93
N PHE A 121 4.48 -5.27 11.36
CA PHE A 121 4.20 -5.01 12.78
C PHE A 121 3.08 -5.88 13.36
N GLY A 122 2.40 -6.66 12.51
CA GLY A 122 1.24 -7.44 12.90
C GLY A 122 -0.05 -6.61 13.04
N LEU A 123 -1.18 -7.33 13.24
CA LEU A 123 -2.52 -6.73 13.17
C LEU A 123 -2.80 -5.72 14.29
N GLN A 124 -2.32 -5.96 15.51
CA GLN A 124 -2.59 -5.09 16.65
C GLN A 124 -1.91 -3.72 16.49
N ASN A 125 -0.61 -3.71 16.15
CA ASN A 125 0.14 -2.47 15.94
C ASN A 125 -0.41 -1.70 14.73
N TYR A 126 -0.72 -2.41 13.64
CA TYR A 126 -1.41 -1.83 12.49
C TYR A 126 -2.70 -1.11 12.90
N ALA A 127 -3.57 -1.77 13.67
CA ALA A 127 -4.84 -1.19 14.12
C ALA A 127 -4.63 0.03 15.03
N ASN A 128 -3.65 -0.02 15.94
CA ASN A 128 -3.32 1.07 16.85
C ASN A 128 -2.83 2.32 16.10
N ILE A 129 -1.92 2.14 15.14
CA ILE A 129 -1.37 3.23 14.32
C ILE A 129 -2.47 3.82 13.43
N LEU A 130 -3.19 2.95 12.70
CA LEU A 130 -4.20 3.39 11.73
C LEU A 130 -5.38 4.09 12.40
N SER A 131 -5.73 3.72 13.63
CA SER A 131 -6.80 4.39 14.39
C SER A 131 -6.50 5.87 14.62
N SER A 132 -5.27 6.20 15.03
CA SER A 132 -4.82 7.60 15.22
C SER A 132 -4.68 8.31 13.88
N PHE A 133 -4.10 7.66 12.86
CA PHE A 133 -3.97 8.24 11.52
C PHE A 133 -5.35 8.60 10.92
N ALA A 134 -6.31 7.68 10.95
CA ALA A 134 -7.65 7.90 10.43
C ALA A 134 -8.42 8.98 11.21
N ALA A 135 -8.16 9.13 12.51
CA ALA A 135 -8.70 10.24 13.30
C ALA A 135 -8.11 11.59 12.84
N GLY A 136 -6.80 11.65 12.59
CA GLY A 136 -6.13 12.81 12.02
C GLY A 136 -6.70 13.19 10.64
N GLU A 137 -6.87 12.22 9.75
CA GLU A 137 -7.45 12.43 8.42
C GLU A 137 -8.89 12.98 8.49
N ARG A 138 -9.73 12.46 9.41
CA ARG A 138 -11.07 13.02 9.65
C ARG A 138 -11.02 14.48 10.10
N TYR A 139 -10.06 14.86 10.93
CA TYR A 139 -9.88 16.24 11.33
C TYR A 139 -9.38 17.14 10.19
N ILE A 140 -8.50 16.64 9.31
CA ILE A 140 -8.14 17.34 8.07
C ILE A 140 -9.37 17.61 7.20
N ASN A 141 -10.22 16.60 7.02
CA ASN A 141 -11.47 16.78 6.26
C ASN A 141 -12.40 17.80 6.94
N ARG A 142 -12.44 17.84 8.28
CA ARG A 142 -13.23 18.84 9.00
C ARG A 142 -12.67 20.25 8.84
N ILE A 143 -11.34 20.41 8.86
CA ILE A 143 -10.67 21.69 8.58
C ILE A 143 -11.04 22.17 7.17
N TRP A 144 -11.01 21.27 6.19
CA TRP A 144 -11.33 21.60 4.80
C TRP A 144 -12.77 22.11 4.66
N SER A 145 -13.75 21.38 5.20
CA SER A 145 -15.15 21.81 5.16
C SER A 145 -15.37 23.11 5.93
N ALA A 146 -14.85 23.20 7.16
CA ALA A 146 -14.99 24.40 7.99
C ALA A 146 -14.34 25.64 7.36
N SER A 147 -13.21 25.48 6.66
CA SER A 147 -12.57 26.57 5.92
C SER A 147 -13.40 27.00 4.71
N SER A 148 -13.99 26.05 3.99
CA SER A 148 -14.87 26.33 2.85
C SER A 148 -16.14 27.07 3.28
N ASP A 149 -16.66 26.75 4.46
CA ASP A 149 -17.87 27.35 5.03
C ASP A 149 -17.59 28.64 5.84
N GLY A 150 -16.32 29.01 6.03
CA GLY A 150 -15.91 30.22 6.76
C GLY A 150 -15.90 30.11 8.30
N TYR A 151 -15.97 28.90 8.87
CA TYR A 151 -15.92 28.65 10.31
C TYR A 151 -14.49 28.68 10.88
N VAL A 152 -13.98 29.89 11.14
CA VAL A 152 -12.60 30.16 11.56
C VAL A 152 -12.19 29.44 12.85
N ASP A 153 -12.99 29.53 13.91
CA ASP A 153 -12.62 28.95 15.21
C ASP A 153 -12.61 27.42 15.17
N GLU A 154 -13.48 26.86 14.34
CA GLU A 154 -13.53 25.42 14.09
C GLU A 154 -12.27 24.95 13.37
N VAL A 155 -11.85 25.66 12.32
CA VAL A 155 -10.58 25.40 11.62
C VAL A 155 -9.41 25.39 12.60
N LYS A 156 -9.27 26.44 13.43
CA LYS A 156 -8.18 26.54 14.43
C LYS A 156 -8.18 25.37 15.41
N THR A 157 -9.36 25.00 15.90
CA THR A 157 -9.55 23.89 16.84
C THR A 157 -9.12 22.57 16.21
N TYR A 158 -9.58 22.28 15.00
CA TYR A 158 -9.29 21.01 14.35
C TYR A 158 -7.85 20.92 13.83
N ILE A 159 -7.17 22.01 13.49
CA ILE A 159 -5.72 22.02 13.20
C ILE A 159 -4.94 21.45 14.38
N THR A 160 -5.25 21.91 15.59
CA THR A 160 -4.57 21.45 16.81
C THR A 160 -4.87 19.98 17.10
N LYS A 161 -6.14 19.56 16.92
CA LYS A 161 -6.56 18.16 17.11
C LYS A 161 -5.92 17.22 16.08
N ALA A 162 -5.86 17.63 14.82
CA ALA A 162 -5.20 16.87 13.75
C ALA A 162 -3.72 16.66 14.06
N LEU A 163 -3.01 17.74 14.44
CA LEU A 163 -1.60 17.66 14.81
C LEU A 163 -1.37 16.64 15.93
N GLY A 164 -2.18 16.68 16.99
CA GLY A 164 -2.09 15.70 18.08
C GLY A 164 -2.26 14.25 17.62
N GLN A 165 -3.23 13.98 16.75
CA GLN A 165 -3.47 12.63 16.22
C GLN A 165 -2.33 12.12 15.34
N PHE A 166 -1.73 12.96 14.50
CA PHE A 166 -0.59 12.55 13.67
C PHE A 166 0.69 12.36 14.49
N ILE A 167 0.92 13.17 15.53
CA ILE A 167 2.02 12.94 16.48
C ILE A 167 1.83 11.59 17.19
N GLU A 168 0.61 11.30 17.65
CA GLU A 168 0.30 10.02 18.29
C GLU A 168 0.49 8.84 17.32
N ALA A 169 0.05 8.97 16.06
CA ALA A 169 0.26 7.96 15.03
C ALA A 169 1.76 7.72 14.78
N LYS A 170 2.57 8.79 14.72
CA LYS A 170 4.02 8.66 14.57
C LYS A 170 4.69 8.01 15.78
N SER A 171 4.31 8.37 17.00
CA SER A 171 4.83 7.72 18.21
C SER A 171 4.60 6.21 18.18
N LYS A 172 3.35 5.80 17.91
CA LYS A 172 2.97 4.39 17.80
C LYS A 172 3.71 3.67 16.66
N PHE A 173 3.94 4.37 15.55
CA PHE A 173 4.68 3.83 14.41
C PHE A 173 6.17 3.63 14.73
N ASP A 174 6.79 4.58 15.42
CA ASP A 174 8.20 4.49 15.83
C ASP A 174 8.38 3.43 16.93
N GLU A 175 7.46 3.32 17.89
CA GLU A 175 7.44 2.25 18.90
C GLU A 175 7.35 0.87 18.25
N ALA A 176 6.47 0.70 17.25
CA ALA A 176 6.30 -0.55 16.53
C ALA A 176 7.52 -0.96 15.69
N LYS A 177 8.43 -0.02 15.35
CA LYS A 177 9.69 -0.33 14.67
C LYS A 177 10.78 -0.89 15.59
N ILE A 178 10.69 -0.57 16.89
CA ILE A 178 11.69 -0.94 17.88
C ILE A 178 11.30 -2.27 18.56
N SER A 179 10.01 -2.60 18.56
CA SER A 179 9.44 -3.86 19.09
C SER A 179 9.71 -5.07 18.20
#